data_AF-A0A929NPQ6-F1
#
_entry.id   AF-A0A929NPQ6-F1
#
_cell.length_a   1.000
_cell.length_b   1.000
_cell.length_c   1.000
_cell.angle_alpha   90.00
_cell.angle_beta   90.00
_cell.angle_gamma   90.00
#
_symmetry.space_group_name_H-M   'P 1'
#
loop_
_entity.id
_entity.type
_entity.pdbx_description
1 polymer ?
#
loop_
_entity_poly.entity_id
_entity_poly.type
_entity_poly.pdbx_seq_one_letter_code
_entity_poly.pdbx_strand_id
1 'polypeptide(L)'
;MQTGNAEQAVATLTPEIRVVEMDRPWTWLAAGWRDFMSAPLVSLSYGFLFSVAGYVVIYGLYAIDMFYLILPVAAGFTLVGPVAAVGLYDVSRRLESGQPVTLGAALRSFVSHAGTISAMGLVLMLFLLAWIRIALLIFALFFGGGVIARGNFIEAVFFAPESLPFVVVGTLVGAALAAAAFTIS
;
A
#
# COMPACT_ATOMS: atom_id res chain seq x y z
N MET A 1 -19.32 -19.39 45.77
CA MET A 1 -19.96 -19.11 44.46
C MET A 1 -19.23 -17.96 43.74
N GLN A 2 -17.97 -18.15 43.31
CA GLN A 2 -17.19 -17.06 42.67
C GLN A 2 -16.21 -17.51 41.58
N THR A 3 -16.08 -18.81 41.30
CA THR A 3 -15.11 -19.35 40.34
C THR A 3 -15.61 -19.39 38.89
N GLY A 4 -16.94 -19.33 38.65
CA GLY A 4 -17.50 -19.44 37.29
C GLY A 4 -17.28 -18.21 36.38
N ASN A 5 -17.04 -17.02 36.94
CA ASN A 5 -16.88 -15.80 36.16
C ASN A 5 -15.46 -15.65 35.57
N ALA A 6 -14.45 -16.25 36.18
CA ALA A 6 -13.07 -16.15 35.72
C ALA A 6 -12.81 -17.01 34.48
N GLU A 7 -13.37 -18.21 34.41
CA GLU A 7 -13.24 -19.11 33.25
C GLU A 7 -14.00 -18.56 32.02
N GLN A 8 -15.16 -17.94 32.23
CA GLN A 8 -15.91 -17.28 31.15
C GLN A 8 -15.22 -16.02 30.61
N ALA A 9 -14.54 -15.26 31.48
CA ALA A 9 -13.75 -14.09 31.07
C ALA A 9 -12.47 -14.48 30.30
N VAL A 10 -11.85 -15.62 30.63
CA VAL A 10 -10.66 -16.13 29.92
C VAL A 10 -11.04 -16.72 28.55
N ALA A 11 -12.20 -17.39 28.44
CA ALA A 11 -12.69 -17.91 27.16
C ALA A 11 -12.96 -16.81 26.11
N THR A 12 -13.28 -15.58 26.54
CA THR A 12 -13.48 -14.43 25.63
C THR A 12 -12.18 -13.78 25.13
N LEU A 13 -11.00 -14.16 25.64
CA LEU A 13 -9.73 -13.51 25.29
C LEU A 13 -8.92 -14.24 24.23
N THR A 14 -9.33 -15.44 23.82
CA THR A 14 -8.73 -16.15 22.68
C THR A 14 -9.42 -15.70 21.39
N PRO A 15 -8.74 -14.99 20.48
CA PRO A 15 -9.31 -14.63 19.19
C PRO A 15 -9.72 -15.90 18.45
N GLU A 16 -10.98 -16.01 18.03
CA GLU A 16 -11.37 -17.07 17.11
C GLU A 16 -10.62 -16.88 15.79
N ILE A 17 -9.71 -17.81 15.48
CA ILE A 17 -9.01 -17.84 14.20
C ILE A 17 -10.05 -18.21 13.14
N ARG A 18 -10.45 -17.21 12.35
CA ARG A 18 -11.38 -17.42 11.25
C ARG A 18 -10.64 -18.09 10.10
N VAL A 19 -11.10 -19.27 9.67
CA VAL A 19 -10.54 -19.95 8.50
C VAL A 19 -10.93 -19.17 7.25
N VAL A 20 -9.94 -18.75 6.46
CA VAL A 20 -10.13 -18.00 5.22
C VAL A 20 -9.79 -18.92 4.05
N GLU A 21 -10.78 -19.17 3.20
CA GLU A 21 -10.62 -19.97 1.98
C GLU A 21 -9.78 -19.24 0.92
N MET A 22 -9.10 -19.99 0.04
CA MET A 22 -8.16 -19.44 -0.95
C MET A 22 -8.83 -18.52 -1.99
N ASP A 23 -10.13 -18.65 -2.19
CA ASP A 23 -10.96 -17.90 -3.14
C ASP A 23 -11.52 -16.58 -2.56
N ARG A 24 -11.35 -16.34 -1.26
CA ARG A 24 -11.87 -15.14 -0.57
C ARG A 24 -11.40 -13.80 -1.16
N PRO A 25 -10.19 -13.66 -1.76
CA PRO A 25 -9.80 -12.44 -2.44
C PRO A 25 -10.79 -12.01 -3.54
N TRP A 26 -11.39 -12.96 -4.27
CA TRP A 26 -12.38 -12.65 -5.29
C TRP A 26 -13.68 -12.10 -4.70
N THR A 27 -14.13 -12.66 -3.57
CA THR A 27 -15.28 -12.10 -2.85
C THR A 27 -15.03 -10.71 -2.31
N TRP A 28 -13.82 -10.41 -1.83
CA TRP A 28 -13.46 -9.06 -1.34
C TRP A 28 -13.41 -8.05 -2.47
N LEU A 29 -12.83 -8.42 -3.63
CA LEU A 29 -12.83 -7.58 -4.83
C LEU A 29 -14.25 -7.31 -5.33
N ALA A 30 -15.10 -8.34 -5.38
CA ALA A 30 -16.50 -8.19 -5.77
C ALA A 30 -17.31 -7.31 -4.79
N ALA A 31 -17.02 -7.40 -3.48
CA ALA A 31 -17.61 -6.53 -2.47
C ALA A 31 -17.16 -5.07 -2.66
N GLY A 32 -15.85 -4.84 -2.82
CA GLY A 32 -15.32 -3.49 -3.07
C GLY A 32 -15.87 -2.86 -4.35
N TRP A 33 -16.06 -3.66 -5.41
CA TRP A 33 -16.72 -3.19 -6.64
C TRP A 33 -18.18 -2.79 -6.41
N ARG A 34 -18.90 -3.57 -5.59
CA ARG A 34 -20.30 -3.29 -5.24
C ARG A 34 -20.41 -2.03 -4.40
N ASP A 35 -19.49 -1.81 -3.47
CA ASP A 35 -19.43 -0.60 -2.65
C ASP A 35 -19.17 0.63 -3.52
N PHE A 36 -18.23 0.52 -4.46
CA PHE A 36 -17.95 1.57 -5.44
C PHE A 36 -19.19 1.92 -6.27
N MET A 37 -19.92 0.92 -6.77
CA MET A 37 -21.15 1.11 -7.53
C MET A 37 -22.33 1.62 -6.68
N SER A 38 -22.30 1.40 -5.36
CA SER A 38 -23.32 1.88 -4.44
C SER A 38 -23.13 3.36 -4.06
N ALA A 39 -21.90 3.89 -4.13
CA ALA A 39 -21.59 5.28 -3.82
C ALA A 39 -20.63 5.94 -4.87
N PRO A 40 -20.96 5.90 -6.17
CA PRO A 40 -20.01 6.24 -7.24
C PRO A 40 -19.56 7.69 -7.20
N LEU A 41 -20.46 8.63 -6.86
CA LEU A 41 -20.11 10.06 -6.74
C LEU A 41 -19.09 10.29 -5.63
N VAL A 42 -19.27 9.68 -4.46
CA VAL A 42 -18.36 9.86 -3.33
C VAL A 42 -17.01 9.22 -3.64
N SER A 43 -16.99 8.00 -4.17
CA SER A 43 -15.75 7.32 -4.51
C SER A 43 -14.98 8.00 -5.65
N LEU A 44 -15.66 8.47 -6.70
CA LEU A 44 -15.04 9.21 -7.80
C LEU A 44 -14.52 10.58 -7.36
N SER A 45 -15.31 11.35 -6.59
CA SER A 45 -14.86 12.65 -6.09
C SER A 45 -13.67 12.50 -5.13
N TYR A 46 -13.65 11.44 -4.32
CA TYR A 46 -12.51 11.14 -3.45
C TYR A 46 -11.25 10.80 -4.26
N GLY A 47 -11.35 9.89 -5.24
CA GLY A 47 -10.24 9.56 -6.13
C GLY A 47 -9.76 10.77 -6.95
N PHE A 48 -10.69 11.57 -7.47
CA PHE A 48 -10.42 12.77 -8.23
C PHE A 48 -9.61 13.79 -7.42
N LEU A 49 -9.91 13.97 -6.13
CA LEU A 49 -9.16 14.84 -5.24
C LEU A 49 -7.67 14.46 -5.20
N PHE A 50 -7.36 13.17 -5.02
CA PHE A 50 -5.99 12.68 -5.01
C PHE A 50 -5.31 12.76 -6.39
N SER A 51 -6.05 12.49 -7.47
CA SER A 51 -5.54 12.65 -8.84
C SER A 51 -5.16 14.11 -9.12
N VAL A 52 -6.03 15.07 -8.78
CA VAL A 52 -5.74 16.50 -8.94
C VAL A 52 -4.53 16.91 -8.11
N ALA A 53 -4.43 16.46 -6.86
CA ALA A 53 -3.25 16.74 -6.03
C ALA A 53 -1.96 16.22 -6.67
N GLY A 54 -1.97 14.99 -7.20
CA GLY A 54 -0.83 14.43 -7.93
C GLY A 54 -0.45 15.25 -9.16
N TYR A 55 -1.44 15.62 -9.99
CA TYR A 55 -1.19 16.45 -11.17
C TYR A 55 -0.66 17.84 -10.80
N VAL A 56 -1.20 18.50 -9.79
CA VAL A 56 -0.71 19.80 -9.30
C VAL A 56 0.76 19.72 -8.92
N VAL A 57 1.16 18.65 -8.23
CA VAL A 57 2.56 18.43 -7.85
C VAL A 57 3.44 18.19 -9.07
N ILE A 58 3.02 17.34 -10.01
CA ILE A 58 3.79 17.05 -11.23
C ILE A 58 3.95 18.31 -12.10
N TYR A 59 2.85 19.02 -12.38
CA TYR A 59 2.89 20.25 -13.17
C TYR A 59 3.62 21.38 -12.44
N GLY A 60 3.51 21.46 -11.11
CA GLY A 60 4.27 22.40 -10.29
C GLY A 60 5.77 22.18 -10.41
N LEU A 61 6.23 20.92 -10.30
CA LEU A 61 7.64 20.55 -10.49
C LEU A 61 8.13 20.82 -11.91
N TYR A 62 7.28 20.57 -12.91
CA TYR A 62 7.58 20.88 -14.30
C TYR A 62 7.74 22.39 -14.53
N ALA A 63 6.88 23.21 -13.92
CA ALA A 63 6.92 24.67 -14.06
C ALA A 63 8.14 25.35 -13.42
N ILE A 64 8.82 24.68 -12.48
CA ILE A 64 10.02 25.19 -11.79
C ILE A 64 11.31 24.46 -12.23
N ASP A 65 11.29 23.76 -13.37
CA ASP A 65 12.42 22.99 -13.93
C ASP A 65 13.01 21.91 -13.00
N MET A 66 12.20 21.40 -12.06
CA MET A 66 12.58 20.33 -11.13
C MET A 66 12.03 18.96 -11.53
N PHE A 67 11.96 18.68 -12.84
CA PHE A 67 11.39 17.43 -13.37
C PHE A 67 12.07 16.16 -12.84
N TYR A 68 13.36 16.24 -12.47
CA TYR A 68 14.09 15.12 -11.87
C TYR A 68 13.54 14.71 -10.48
N LEU A 69 12.80 15.59 -9.80
CA LEU A 69 12.11 15.29 -8.54
C LEU A 69 10.77 14.56 -8.73
N ILE A 70 10.25 14.45 -9.95
CA ILE A 70 8.96 13.77 -10.20
C ILE A 70 9.02 12.31 -9.71
N LEU A 71 10.12 11.60 -9.97
CA LEU A 71 10.29 10.21 -9.50
C LEU A 71 10.32 10.11 -7.95
N PRO A 72 11.18 10.87 -7.25
CA PRO A 72 11.15 10.92 -5.78
C PRO A 72 9.80 11.30 -5.19
N VAL A 73 9.11 12.27 -5.80
CA VAL A 73 7.83 12.75 -5.29
C VAL A 73 6.69 11.78 -5.59
N ALA A 74 6.71 11.09 -6.74
CA ALA A 74 5.80 9.98 -7.01
C ALA A 74 6.00 8.82 -6.03
N ALA A 75 7.25 8.50 -5.68
CA ALA A 75 7.55 7.55 -4.61
C ALA A 75 6.97 8.04 -3.26
N GLY A 76 7.13 9.33 -2.94
CA GLY A 76 6.50 9.97 -1.78
C GLY A 76 4.97 9.90 -1.79
N PHE A 77 4.34 10.03 -2.95
CA PHE A 77 2.89 9.93 -3.09
C PHE A 77 2.38 8.50 -2.80
N THR A 78 3.18 7.48 -3.13
CA THR A 78 2.88 6.07 -2.79
C THR A 78 2.76 5.86 -1.28
N LEU A 79 3.52 6.64 -0.50
CA LEU A 79 3.48 6.64 0.97
C LEU A 79 2.15 7.17 1.52
N VAL A 80 1.49 8.06 0.78
CA VAL A 80 0.18 8.63 1.15
C VAL A 80 -0.94 7.63 0.85
N GLY A 81 -0.74 6.70 -0.09
CA GLY A 81 -1.73 5.73 -0.55
C GLY A 81 -2.45 4.94 0.55
N PRO A 82 -1.74 4.29 1.50
CA PRO A 82 -2.39 3.53 2.58
C PRO A 82 -3.25 4.40 3.49
N VAL A 83 -2.83 5.65 3.74
CA VAL A 83 -3.61 6.60 4.53
C VAL A 83 -4.83 7.08 3.75
N ALA A 84 -4.67 7.36 2.45
CA ALA A 84 -5.78 7.73 1.56
C ALA A 84 -6.84 6.62 1.47
N ALA A 85 -6.45 5.34 1.49
CA ALA A 85 -7.38 4.22 1.46
C ALA A 85 -8.35 4.20 2.67
N VAL A 86 -7.95 4.76 3.82
CA VAL A 86 -8.79 4.81 5.04
C VAL A 86 -10.14 5.51 4.78
N GLY A 87 -10.16 6.57 3.98
CA GLY A 87 -11.40 7.28 3.65
C GLY A 87 -12.39 6.40 2.87
N LEU A 88 -11.88 5.54 1.99
CA LEU A 88 -12.68 4.57 1.24
C LEU A 88 -13.14 3.39 2.12
N TYR A 89 -12.31 2.93 3.06
CA TYR A 89 -12.73 1.93 4.05
C TYR A 89 -13.89 2.44 4.92
N ASP A 90 -13.90 3.74 5.26
CA ASP A 90 -15.03 4.34 5.97
C ASP A 90 -16.31 4.37 5.12
N VAL A 91 -16.19 4.58 3.80
CA VAL A 91 -17.33 4.50 2.87
C VAL A 91 -17.94 3.10 2.89
N SER A 92 -17.12 2.05 2.73
CA SER A 92 -17.57 0.66 2.82
C SER A 92 -18.22 0.35 4.18
N ARG A 93 -17.60 0.77 5.29
CA ARG A 93 -18.15 0.59 6.65
C ARG A 93 -19.51 1.27 6.84
N ARG A 94 -19.71 2.45 6.25
CA ARG A 94 -21.00 3.16 6.30
C ARG A 94 -22.06 2.47 5.47
N LEU A 95 -21.70 1.96 4.29
CA LEU A 95 -22.60 1.17 3.45
C LEU A 95 -23.07 -0.10 4.18
N GLU A 96 -22.16 -0.84 4.82
CA GLU A 96 -22.50 -2.04 5.60
C GLU A 96 -23.41 -1.74 6.80
N SER A 97 -23.23 -0.58 7.44
CA SER A 97 -24.05 -0.15 8.59
C SER A 97 -25.33 0.60 8.20
N GLY A 98 -25.65 0.72 6.91
CA GLY A 98 -26.82 1.45 6.43
C GLY A 98 -26.79 2.95 6.71
N GLN A 99 -25.61 3.52 6.99
CA GLN A 99 -25.43 4.93 7.29
C GLN A 99 -25.28 5.76 6.01
N PRO A 100 -25.68 7.05 6.03
CA PRO A 100 -25.50 7.93 4.88
C PRO A 100 -24.02 8.13 4.56
N VAL A 101 -23.66 7.88 3.29
CA VAL A 101 -22.32 8.10 2.76
C VAL A 101 -22.21 9.54 2.25
N THR A 102 -21.26 10.31 2.78
CA THR A 102 -20.99 11.69 2.32
C THR A 102 -19.49 11.93 2.20
N LEU A 103 -19.08 12.78 1.25
CA LEU A 103 -17.67 13.15 1.05
C LEU A 103 -17.03 13.77 2.30
N GLY A 104 -17.76 14.65 2.99
CA GLY A 104 -17.27 15.26 4.22
C GLY A 104 -17.07 14.26 5.35
N ALA A 105 -17.87 13.18 5.40
CA ALA A 105 -17.66 12.10 6.37
C ALA A 105 -16.44 11.25 6.03
N ALA A 106 -16.22 10.91 4.75
CA ALA A 106 -15.03 10.19 4.30
C ALA A 106 -13.73 10.99 4.56
N LEU A 107 -13.74 12.30 4.29
CA LEU A 107 -12.62 13.20 4.59
C LEU A 107 -12.36 13.37 6.09
N ARG A 108 -13.41 13.48 6.93
CA ARG A 108 -13.25 13.53 8.39
C ARG A 108 -12.77 12.20 8.98
N SER A 109 -13.20 11.08 8.40
CA SER A 109 -12.76 9.76 8.84
C SER A 109 -11.28 9.51 8.54
N PHE A 110 -10.79 9.97 7.37
CA PHE A 110 -9.36 10.03 7.05
C PHE A 110 -8.53 10.70 8.15
N VAL A 111 -9.03 11.77 8.79
CA VAL A 111 -8.32 12.48 9.86
C VAL A 111 -8.46 11.80 11.23
N SER A 112 -9.58 11.12 11.50
CA SER A 112 -9.94 10.64 12.85
C SER A 112 -9.66 9.17 13.12
N HIS A 113 -9.80 8.31 12.11
CA HIS A 113 -9.69 6.85 12.25
C HIS A 113 -8.48 6.27 11.52
N ALA A 114 -7.62 7.13 10.94
CA ALA A 114 -6.40 6.68 10.30
C ALA A 114 -5.53 5.87 11.27
N GLY A 115 -5.37 6.27 12.53
CA GLY A 115 -4.30 5.80 13.42
C GLY A 115 -4.01 4.28 13.44
N THR A 116 -5.01 3.40 13.49
CA THR A 116 -4.78 1.95 13.63
C THR A 116 -4.57 1.24 12.29
N ILE A 117 -5.38 1.53 11.27
CA ILE A 117 -5.21 0.96 9.91
C ILE A 117 -4.00 1.61 9.22
N SER A 118 -3.75 2.90 9.49
CA SER A 118 -2.57 3.61 9.03
C SER A 118 -1.30 3.13 9.70
N ALA A 119 -1.34 2.57 10.91
CA ALA A 119 -0.15 1.98 11.52
C ALA A 119 0.33 0.77 10.72
N MET A 120 -0.57 -0.14 10.34
CA MET A 120 -0.25 -1.26 9.43
C MET A 120 0.21 -0.76 8.05
N GLY A 121 -0.51 0.21 7.48
CA GLY A 121 -0.11 0.86 6.24
C GLY A 121 1.27 1.52 6.32
N LEU A 122 1.61 2.15 7.46
CA LEU A 122 2.88 2.79 7.73
C LEU A 122 4.00 1.76 7.89
N VAL A 123 3.75 0.63 8.56
CA VAL A 123 4.70 -0.47 8.65
C VAL A 123 5.03 -1.00 7.25
N LEU A 124 4.01 -1.32 6.44
CA LEU A 124 4.21 -1.77 5.05
C LEU A 124 4.92 -0.73 4.18
N MET A 125 4.62 0.55 4.40
CA MET A 125 5.28 1.68 3.76
C MET A 125 6.76 1.77 4.14
N LEU A 126 7.11 1.60 5.41
CA LEU A 126 8.51 1.55 5.87
C LEU A 126 9.25 0.35 5.27
N PHE A 127 8.59 -0.80 5.17
CA PHE A 127 9.11 -1.96 4.46
C PHE A 127 9.39 -1.64 2.98
N LEU A 128 8.46 -0.99 2.29
CA LEU A 128 8.65 -0.56 0.89
C LEU A 128 9.81 0.44 0.74
N LEU A 129 9.94 1.40 1.67
CA LEU A 129 11.06 2.36 1.65
C LEU A 129 12.41 1.68 1.88
N ALA A 130 12.47 0.75 2.84
CA ALA A 130 13.64 -0.07 3.08
C ALA A 130 13.98 -0.89 1.84
N TRP A 131 12.98 -1.51 1.21
CA TRP A 131 13.14 -2.23 -0.06
C TRP A 131 13.74 -1.35 -1.16
N ILE A 132 13.17 -0.16 -1.42
CA ILE A 132 13.67 0.75 -2.46
C ILE A 132 15.15 1.08 -2.21
N ARG A 133 15.53 1.35 -0.95
CA ARG A 133 16.93 1.65 -0.59
C ARG A 133 17.85 0.45 -0.80
N ILE A 134 17.42 -0.74 -0.38
CA ILE A 134 18.19 -1.97 -0.57
C ILE A 134 18.33 -2.29 -2.06
N ALA A 135 17.25 -2.18 -2.83
CA ALA A 135 17.27 -2.38 -4.28
C ALA A 135 18.23 -1.41 -4.98
N LEU A 136 18.27 -0.14 -4.55
CA LEU A 136 19.21 0.85 -5.08
C LEU A 136 20.67 0.51 -4.74
N LEU A 137 20.94 0.01 -3.53
CA LEU A 137 22.27 -0.45 -3.13
C LEU A 137 22.71 -1.70 -3.88
N ILE A 138 21.82 -2.68 -4.05
CA ILE A 138 22.05 -3.88 -4.85
C ILE A 138 22.35 -3.46 -6.30
N PHE A 139 21.53 -2.59 -6.88
CA PHE A 139 21.76 -2.07 -8.22
C PHE A 139 23.11 -1.35 -8.33
N ALA A 140 23.45 -0.48 -7.39
CA ALA A 140 24.74 0.22 -7.37
C ALA A 140 25.94 -0.73 -7.19
N LEU A 141 25.80 -1.80 -6.41
CA LEU A 141 26.84 -2.80 -6.21
C LEU A 141 27.18 -3.55 -7.51
N PHE A 142 26.16 -3.89 -8.30
CA PHE A 142 26.34 -4.67 -9.53
C PHE A 142 26.56 -3.81 -10.79
N PHE A 143 26.00 -2.60 -10.84
CA PHE A 143 26.01 -1.73 -12.03
C PHE A 143 26.69 -0.36 -11.81
N GLY A 144 27.23 -0.08 -10.63
CA GLY A 144 27.73 1.26 -10.25
C GLY A 144 28.87 1.85 -11.10
N GLY A 145 29.47 1.07 -12.00
CA GLY A 145 30.53 1.52 -12.92
C GLY A 145 30.14 1.63 -14.40
N GLY A 146 28.94 1.19 -14.81
CA GLY A 146 28.57 1.04 -16.23
C GLY A 146 27.35 1.86 -16.63
N VAL A 147 27.43 2.60 -17.73
CA VAL A 147 26.29 3.33 -18.30
C VAL A 147 25.47 2.34 -19.15
N ILE A 148 24.35 1.84 -18.62
CA ILE A 148 23.44 0.98 -19.39
C ILE A 148 22.68 1.84 -20.41
N ALA A 149 22.84 1.55 -21.71
CA ALA A 149 22.11 2.24 -22.76
C ALA A 149 20.59 1.97 -22.64
N ARG A 150 19.78 3.04 -22.73
CA ARG A 150 18.34 3.06 -22.45
C ARG A 150 17.53 2.02 -23.25
N GLY A 151 17.96 1.68 -24.46
CA GLY A 151 17.27 0.75 -25.37
C GLY A 151 17.43 -0.75 -25.03
N ASN A 152 18.51 -1.13 -24.31
CA ASN A 152 18.82 -2.53 -24.03
C ASN A 152 18.69 -2.87 -22.53
N PHE A 153 18.07 -1.99 -21.73
CA PHE A 153 18.04 -2.12 -20.27
C PHE A 153 17.45 -3.45 -19.78
N ILE A 154 16.31 -3.88 -20.33
CA ILE A 154 15.64 -5.11 -19.88
C ILE A 154 16.53 -6.34 -20.16
N GLU A 155 17.06 -6.45 -21.38
CA GLU A 155 17.92 -7.55 -21.77
C GLU A 155 19.22 -7.57 -20.94
N ALA A 156 19.87 -6.41 -20.82
CA ALA A 156 21.11 -6.25 -20.07
C ALA A 156 20.98 -6.49 -18.57
N VAL A 157 19.80 -6.23 -17.98
CA VAL A 157 19.58 -6.34 -16.53
C VAL A 157 19.02 -7.70 -16.14
N PHE A 158 18.09 -8.26 -16.92
CA PHE A 158 17.37 -9.48 -16.53
C PHE A 158 17.90 -10.76 -17.20
N PHE A 159 18.52 -10.65 -18.37
CA PHE A 159 18.85 -11.81 -19.21
C PHE A 159 20.35 -11.93 -19.52
N ALA A 160 21.14 -10.90 -19.28
CA ALA A 160 22.58 -10.96 -19.46
C ALA A 160 23.23 -11.92 -18.43
N PRO A 161 24.16 -12.80 -18.84
CA PRO A 161 24.83 -13.71 -17.92
C PRO A 161 25.53 -12.99 -16.76
N GLU A 162 26.08 -11.80 -17.04
CA GLU A 162 26.75 -10.95 -16.07
C GLU A 162 25.81 -10.31 -15.03
N SER A 163 24.52 -10.18 -15.34
CA SER A 163 23.51 -9.62 -14.43
C SER A 163 22.73 -10.67 -13.64
N LEU A 164 22.91 -11.97 -13.93
CA LEU A 164 22.24 -13.05 -13.19
C LEU A 164 22.45 -12.98 -11.68
N PRO A 165 23.67 -12.70 -11.15
CA PRO A 165 23.86 -12.51 -9.71
C PRO A 165 23.02 -11.37 -9.13
N PHE A 166 22.84 -10.27 -9.88
CA PHE A 166 21.98 -9.16 -9.48
C PHE A 166 20.52 -9.60 -9.34
N VAL A 167 20.00 -10.35 -10.31
CA VAL A 167 18.62 -10.85 -10.28
C VAL A 167 18.42 -11.80 -9.10
N VAL A 168 19.32 -12.77 -8.92
CA VAL A 168 19.22 -13.75 -7.82
C VAL A 168 19.27 -13.07 -6.45
N VAL A 169 20.25 -12.18 -6.24
CA VAL A 169 20.38 -11.46 -4.96
C VAL A 169 19.17 -10.56 -4.72
N GLY A 170 18.73 -9.81 -5.74
CA GLY A 170 17.54 -8.97 -5.67
C GLY A 170 16.30 -9.78 -5.29
N THR A 171 16.06 -10.92 -5.94
CA THR A 171 14.92 -11.79 -5.64
C THR A 171 14.98 -12.37 -4.23
N LEU A 172 16.13 -12.88 -3.79
CA LEU A 172 16.29 -13.47 -2.44
C LEU A 172 16.06 -12.44 -1.34
N VAL A 173 16.63 -11.24 -1.49
CA VAL A 173 16.46 -10.16 -0.52
C VAL A 173 15.02 -9.66 -0.51
N GLY A 174 14.39 -9.51 -1.69
CA GLY A 174 12.99 -9.15 -1.80
C GLY A 174 12.06 -10.19 -1.17
N ALA A 175 12.35 -11.49 -1.37
CA ALA A 175 11.59 -12.59 -0.77
C ALA A 175 11.71 -12.62 0.76
N ALA A 176 12.91 -12.40 1.31
CA ALA A 176 13.12 -12.32 2.75
C ALA A 176 12.35 -11.13 3.36
N LEU A 177 12.36 -9.98 2.69
CA LEU A 177 11.63 -8.81 3.14
C LEU A 177 10.11 -9.02 3.07
N ALA A 178 9.61 -9.65 2.00
CA ALA A 178 8.21 -9.99 1.86
C ALA A 178 7.75 -10.99 2.94
N ALA A 179 8.57 -12.00 3.25
CA ALA A 179 8.27 -12.96 4.32
C ALA A 179 8.22 -12.29 5.70
N ALA A 180 9.13 -11.35 5.98
CA ALA A 180 9.12 -10.56 7.21
C ALA A 180 7.85 -9.70 7.32
N ALA A 181 7.49 -8.98 6.25
CA ALA A 181 6.26 -8.20 6.21
C ALA A 181 5.01 -9.07 6.40
N PHE A 182 4.97 -10.24 5.76
CA PHE A 182 3.87 -11.20 5.88
C PHE A 182 3.72 -11.77 7.29
N THR A 183 4.82 -11.98 8.01
CA THR A 183 4.76 -12.51 9.38
C THR A 183 4.28 -11.46 10.40
N ILE A 184 4.46 -10.18 10.08
CA ILE A 184 4.08 -9.06 10.96
C ILE A 184 2.64 -8.61 10.72
N SER A 185 2.15 -8.73 9.48
CA SER A 185 0.81 -8.31 9.05
C SER A 185 -0.25 -9.38 9.24
#